data_AF-A0A967GTC0-F1
#
_entry.id   AF-A0A967GTC0-F1
#
_cell.length_a   1.000
_cell.length_b   1.000
_cell.length_c   1.000
_cell.angle_alpha   90.00
_cell.angle_beta   90.00
_cell.angle_gamma   90.00
#
_symmetry.space_group_name_H-M   'P 1'
#
loop_
_entity.id
_entity.type
_entity.pdbx_description
1 polymer ?
#
loop_
_entity_poly.entity_id
_entity_poly.type
_entity_poly.pdbx_seq_one_letter_code
_entity_poly.pdbx_strand_id
1 'polypeptide(L)'
;MALITGQDLIDAGYEPGKQFAELLEAAADYEARGITDRKYILKLLKKHYVAPPPKGRMRERAAPLTEAIEATSKAEKENVV
;
A
#
# COMPACT_ATOMS: atom_id res chain seq x y z
N MET A 1 -18.07 3.55 21.66
CA MET A 1 -17.09 4.26 20.81
C MET A 1 -16.30 3.19 20.08
N ALA A 2 -16.17 3.27 18.75
CA ALA A 2 -15.39 2.28 18.00
C ALA A 2 -13.94 2.26 18.50
N LEU A 3 -13.36 1.07 18.68
CA LEU A 3 -12.01 0.91 19.22
C LEU A 3 -10.92 1.44 18.27
N ILE A 4 -11.18 1.31 16.95
CA ILE A 4 -10.34 1.77 15.84
C ILE A 4 -11.05 2.92 15.12
N THR A 5 -10.31 3.99 14.87
CA THR A 5 -10.78 5.14 14.08
C THR A 5 -10.02 5.23 12.75
N GLY A 6 -10.52 6.06 11.83
CA GLY A 6 -9.81 6.36 10.59
C GLY A 6 -8.42 6.95 10.82
N GLN A 7 -8.20 7.69 11.91
CA GLN A 7 -6.89 8.24 12.24
C GLN A 7 -5.90 7.14 12.63
N ASP A 8 -6.34 6.12 13.38
CA ASP A 8 -5.50 4.97 13.72
C ASP A 8 -5.04 4.19 12.46
N LEU A 9 -5.87 4.16 11.41
CA LEU A 9 -5.50 3.56 10.12
C LEU A 9 -4.45 4.39 9.37
N ILE A 10 -4.61 5.72 9.36
CA ILE A 10 -3.62 6.63 8.77
C ILE A 10 -2.28 6.49 9.48
N ASP A 11 -2.28 6.51 10.81
CA ASP A 11 -1.08 6.36 11.64
C ASP A 11 -0.44 4.97 11.46
N ALA A 12 -1.24 3.95 11.13
CA ALA A 12 -0.77 2.61 10.81
C ALA A 12 -0.17 2.48 9.40
N GLY A 13 -0.31 3.50 8.55
CA GLY A 13 0.25 3.58 7.20
C GLY A 13 -0.73 3.28 6.06
N TYR A 14 -2.04 3.25 6.33
CA TYR A 14 -3.05 3.06 5.29
C TYR A 14 -3.38 4.41 4.61
N GLU A 15 -3.45 4.43 3.27
CA GLU A 15 -3.90 5.61 2.54
C GLU A 15 -5.43 5.73 2.60
N PRO A 16 -5.97 6.92 2.93
CA PRO A 16 -7.42 7.15 2.89
C PRO A 16 -7.96 6.88 1.49
N GLY A 17 -8.95 5.98 1.41
CA GLY A 17 -9.47 5.52 0.13
C GLY A 17 -10.58 4.47 0.28
N LYS A 18 -10.91 3.80 -0.82
CA LYS A 18 -12.03 2.84 -0.87
C LYS A 18 -11.91 1.69 0.15
N GLN A 19 -10.68 1.29 0.51
CA GLN A 19 -10.42 0.23 1.49
C GLN A 19 -10.68 0.66 2.95
N PHE A 20 -10.83 1.95 3.26
CA PHE A 20 -11.07 2.37 4.65
C PHE A 20 -12.38 1.85 5.20
N ALA A 21 -13.43 1.80 4.38
CA ALA A 21 -14.72 1.24 4.80
C ALA A 21 -14.59 -0.24 5.20
N GLU A 22 -13.92 -1.04 4.37
CA GLU A 22 -13.66 -2.47 4.65
C GLU A 22 -12.78 -2.66 5.89
N LEU A 23 -11.75 -1.84 6.08
CA LEU A 23 -10.86 -1.92 7.24
C LEU A 23 -11.58 -1.58 8.54
N LEU A 24 -12.47 -0.60 8.53
CA LEU A 24 -13.26 -0.20 9.69
C LEU A 24 -14.34 -1.25 10.02
N GLU A 25 -14.95 -1.86 9.00
CA GLU A 25 -15.89 -2.98 9.18
C GLU A 25 -15.17 -4.20 9.75
N ALA A 26 -14.01 -4.58 9.21
CA ALA A 26 -13.19 -5.66 9.74
C ALA A 26 -12.73 -5.40 11.18
N ALA A 27 -12.38 -4.15 11.51
CA ALA A 27 -12.06 -3.76 12.88
C ALA A 27 -13.25 -3.94 13.84
N ALA A 28 -14.45 -3.57 13.41
CA ALA A 28 -15.68 -3.77 14.19
C ALA A 28 -16.00 -5.27 14.38
N ASP A 29 -15.76 -6.10 13.37
CA ASP A 29 -15.90 -7.56 13.48
C ASP A 29 -14.93 -8.16 14.50
N TYR A 30 -13.68 -7.68 14.54
CA TYR A 30 -12.72 -8.10 15.55
C TYR A 30 -13.14 -7.68 16.96
N GLU A 31 -13.69 -6.46 17.11
CA GLU A 31 -14.25 -5.96 18.35
C GLU A 31 -15.44 -6.84 18.83
N ALA A 32 -16.35 -7.19 17.92
CA ALA A 32 -17.48 -8.08 18.19
C ALA A 32 -17.05 -9.51 18.61
N ARG A 33 -15.88 -9.97 18.15
CA ARG A 33 -15.25 -11.23 18.58
C ARG A 33 -14.59 -11.16 19.96
N GLY A 34 -14.66 -10.02 20.63
CA GLY A 34 -14.09 -9.80 21.96
C GLY A 34 -12.64 -9.32 21.97
N ILE A 35 -12.12 -8.88 20.82
CA ILE A 35 -10.79 -8.29 20.75
C ILE A 35 -10.87 -6.82 21.16
N THR A 36 -10.31 -6.49 22.33
CA THR A 36 -10.36 -5.14 22.90
C THR A 36 -9.02 -4.40 22.86
N ASP A 37 -7.96 -5.04 22.36
CA ASP A 37 -6.66 -4.39 22.17
C ASP A 37 -6.54 -3.78 20.78
N ARG A 38 -6.49 -2.44 20.75
CA ARG A 38 -6.27 -1.64 19.54
C ARG A 38 -5.05 -2.08 18.75
N LYS A 39 -3.91 -2.31 19.42
CA LYS A 39 -2.66 -2.70 18.74
C LYS A 39 -2.81 -4.08 18.10
N TYR A 40 -3.55 -4.96 18.74
CA TYR A 40 -3.80 -6.29 18.23
C TYR A 40 -4.75 -6.27 17.02
N ILE A 41 -5.81 -5.46 17.03
CA ILE A 41 -6.68 -5.27 15.84
C ILE A 41 -5.86 -4.73 14.66
N LEU A 42 -5.03 -3.69 14.87
CA LEU A 42 -4.17 -3.16 13.81
C LEU A 42 -3.18 -4.20 13.26
N LYS A 43 -2.66 -5.09 14.11
CA LYS A 43 -1.81 -6.21 13.69
C LYS A 43 -2.57 -7.22 12.83
N LEU A 44 -3.81 -7.54 13.19
CA LEU A 44 -4.68 -8.44 12.41
C LEU A 44 -5.05 -7.80 11.06
N LEU A 45 -5.39 -6.51 11.06
CA LEU A 45 -5.63 -5.76 9.83
C LEU A 45 -4.42 -5.80 8.91
N LYS A 46 -3.20 -5.54 9.40
CA LYS A 46 -1.97 -5.67 8.59
C LYS A 46 -1.71 -7.07 8.04
N LYS A 47 -2.11 -8.09 8.79
CA LYS A 47 -1.95 -9.50 8.40
C LYS A 47 -2.94 -9.90 7.30
N HIS A 48 -4.18 -9.44 7.38
CA HIS A 48 -5.28 -9.86 6.49
C HIS A 48 -5.50 -8.90 5.32
N TYR A 49 -5.24 -7.62 5.54
CA TYR A 49 -5.38 -6.53 4.58
C TYR A 49 -4.01 -5.91 4.41
N VAL A 50 -3.24 -6.49 3.48
CA VAL A 50 -1.92 -5.96 3.10
C VAL A 50 -2.13 -4.50 2.70
N ALA A 51 -1.44 -3.58 3.37
CA ALA A 51 -1.45 -2.19 2.96
C ALA A 51 -1.08 -2.14 1.48
N PRO A 52 -1.87 -1.47 0.63
CA PRO A 52 -1.54 -1.38 -0.78
C PRO A 52 -0.10 -0.87 -0.89
N PRO A 53 0.74 -1.48 -1.75
CA PRO A 53 2.12 -1.04 -1.90
C PRO A 53 2.09 0.47 -2.17
N PRO A 54 2.98 1.24 -1.52
CA PRO A 54 2.98 2.69 -1.65
C PRO A 54 2.95 3.04 -3.14
N LYS A 55 2.05 3.94 -3.54
CA LYS A 55 1.99 4.37 -4.93
C LYS A 55 3.38 4.80 -5.37
N GLY A 56 3.90 4.16 -6.42
CA GLY A 56 5.16 4.56 -7.01
C GLY A 56 5.10 6.06 -7.30
N ARG A 57 6.04 6.83 -6.74
CA ARG A 57 6.14 8.25 -7.07
C ARG A 57 6.58 8.38 -8.51
N MET A 58 5.97 9.30 -9.24
CA MET A 58 6.45 9.65 -10.59
C MET A 58 7.91 10.11 -10.45
N ARG A 59 8.82 9.50 -11.21
CA ARG A 59 10.22 9.91 -11.21
C ARG A 59 10.30 11.37 -11.68
N GLU A 60 11.14 12.18 -11.04
CA GLU A 60 11.38 13.56 -11.49
C GLU A 60 12.04 13.63 -12.87
N ARG A 61 12.75 12.56 -13.24
CA ARG A 61 13.42 12.41 -14.54
C ARG A 61 13.11 11.04 -15.12
N ALA A 62 12.98 11.01 -16.45
CA ALA A 62 12.85 9.76 -17.18
C ALA A 62 14.05 8.84 -16.91
N ALA A 63 13.80 7.54 -16.87
CA ALA A 63 14.87 6.55 -16.87
C ALA A 63 15.66 6.64 -18.20
N PRO A 64 16.97 6.36 -18.21
CA PRO A 64 17.70 6.10 -19.45
C PRO A 64 16.99 5.01 -20.26
N LEU A 65 16.99 5.15 -21.59
CA LEU A 65 16.37 4.15 -22.49
C LEU A 65 16.99 2.77 -22.31
N THR A 66 18.28 2.71 -21.95
CA THR A 66 19.02 1.49 -21.60
C THR A 66 18.45 0.71 -20.41
N GLU A 67 17.68 1.34 -19.51
CA GLU A 67 17.00 0.63 -18.41
C GLU A 67 15.71 -0.06 -18.86
N ALA A 68 15.10 0.40 -19.96
CA ALA A 68 13.79 -0.05 -20.43
C ALA A 68 13.87 -0.92 -21.69
N ILE A 69 14.94 -0.80 -22.48
CA ILE A 69 15.10 -1.44 -23.78
C ILE A 69 16.45 -2.12 -23.83
N GLU A 70 16.46 -3.45 -24.01
CA GLU A 70 17.67 -4.21 -24.30
C GLU A 70 17.96 -4.15 -25.80
N ALA A 71 19.09 -3.54 -26.18
CA ALA A 71 19.52 -3.47 -27.57
C ALA A 71 20.26 -4.74 -27.99
N THR A 72 19.61 -5.52 -28.86
CA THR A 72 20.15 -6.80 -29.35
C THR A 72 20.95 -6.64 -30.64
N SER A 73 20.61 -5.64 -31.46
CA SER A 73 21.32 -5.34 -32.71
C SER A 73 22.28 -4.15 -32.61
N LYS A 74 23.23 -4.05 -33.56
CA LYS A 74 24.20 -2.93 -33.58
C LYS A 74 23.51 -1.57 -33.79
N ALA A 75 22.45 -1.54 -34.61
CA ALA A 75 21.67 -0.33 -34.87
C ALA A 75 20.84 0.09 -33.64
N GLU A 76 20.32 -0.87 -32.87
CA GLU A 76 19.62 -0.55 -31.61
C GLU A 76 20.57 0.05 -30.58
N LYS A 77 21.81 -0.45 -30.48
CA LYS A 77 22.80 0.06 -29.52
C LYS A 77 23.13 1.55 -29.74
N GLU A 78 23.10 2.03 -30.97
CA GLU A 78 23.32 3.46 -31.29
C GLU A 78 22.11 4.34 -30.94
N ASN A 79 20.90 3.77 -30.93
CA ASN A 79 19.65 4.52 -30.72
C ASN A 79 19.13 4.48 -29.28
N VAL A 80 19.70 3.62 -28.43
CA VAL A 80 19.28 3.45 -27.02
C VAL A 80 20.20 4.23 -26.04
N VAL A 81 21.23 4.93 -26.56
CA VAL A 81 22.18 5.77 -25.77
C VAL A 81 21.51 7.01 -25.19
#